data_AF-A0A9E2ZVI1-F1
#
_entry.id   AF-A0A9E2ZVI1-F1
#
_cell.length_a   1.000
_cell.length_b   1.000
_cell.length_c   1.000
_cell.angle_alpha   90.00
_cell.angle_beta   90.00
_cell.angle_gamma   90.00
#
_symmetry.space_group_name_H-M   'P 1'
#
loop_
_entity.id
_entity.type
_entity.pdbx_description
1 polymer ?
#
loop_
_entity_poly.entity_id
_entity_poly.type
_entity_poly.pdbx_seq_one_letter_code
_entity_poly.pdbx_strand_id
1 'polypeptide(L)'
;MLFASVLAAPRVHAQDAKKAPAPVVYTVGKGETIITIAQKVRYPKATENQMLYAIVRRNPNAFSVRTKDRLLPGAKLTIPDEATVLSYKREVVDREVASLRKGEALYVDGLAAEKKGDMPIAIKAYIESARLGHPLADLRLGELYDRDNTRTLPRDLQESILHYQKAREFGIDVKDQRALTPGDPSVPTH
;
A
#
# COMPACT_ATOMS: atom_id res chain seq x y z
N MET A 1 -3.67 -10.73 -69.36
CA MET A 1 -4.23 -9.60 -68.60
C MET A 1 -4.58 -10.07 -67.20
N LEU A 2 -3.88 -9.61 -66.17
CA LEU A 2 -4.42 -8.84 -65.04
C LEU A 2 -3.29 -8.60 -64.04
N PHE A 3 -3.07 -7.33 -63.73
CA PHE A 3 -2.12 -6.83 -62.74
C PHE A 3 -2.59 -7.17 -61.32
N ALA A 4 -1.68 -7.59 -60.45
CA ALA A 4 -1.87 -7.53 -59.01
C ALA A 4 -0.61 -6.96 -58.36
N SER A 5 -0.56 -5.62 -58.31
CA SER A 5 0.37 -4.87 -57.48
C SER A 5 0.02 -5.10 -56.01
N VAL A 6 0.90 -5.75 -55.26
CA VAL A 6 0.85 -5.71 -53.79
C VAL A 6 1.88 -4.68 -53.34
N LEU A 7 1.40 -3.59 -52.76
CA LEU A 7 2.23 -2.57 -52.12
C LEU A 7 3.12 -3.22 -51.06
N ALA A 8 4.43 -3.03 -51.21
CA ALA A 8 5.38 -3.23 -50.12
C ALA A 8 5.10 -2.17 -49.05
N ALA A 9 4.54 -2.60 -47.92
CA ALA A 9 4.47 -1.77 -46.72
C ALA A 9 5.89 -1.44 -46.24
N PRO A 10 6.17 -0.21 -45.78
CA PRO A 10 7.49 0.13 -45.27
C PRO A 10 7.78 -0.74 -44.04
N ARG A 11 8.88 -1.50 -44.09
CA ARG A 11 9.52 -2.06 -42.90
C ARG A 11 9.91 -0.89 -42.02
N VAL A 12 9.04 -0.57 -41.06
CA VAL A 12 9.37 0.35 -39.97
C VAL A 12 10.63 -0.22 -39.36
N HIS A 13 11.74 0.49 -39.55
CA HIS A 13 12.98 0.19 -38.89
C HIS A 13 12.64 0.04 -37.41
N ALA A 14 12.94 -1.13 -36.85
CA ALA A 14 13.09 -1.30 -35.42
C ALA A 14 14.28 -0.41 -35.03
N GLN A 15 14.04 0.90 -34.98
CA GLN A 15 14.94 1.88 -34.42
C GLN A 15 15.02 1.54 -32.95
N ASP A 16 16.16 0.95 -32.57
CA ASP A 16 16.79 1.11 -31.29
C ASP A 16 15.82 1.25 -30.12
N ALA A 17 15.10 0.16 -29.83
CA ALA A 17 14.58 -0.03 -28.50
C ALA A 17 15.82 -0.13 -27.58
N LYS A 18 16.32 1.03 -27.13
CA LYS A 18 17.35 1.14 -26.09
C LYS A 18 16.95 0.14 -25.02
N LYS A 19 17.74 -0.94 -24.92
CA LYS A 19 17.54 -2.01 -23.96
C LYS A 19 17.25 -1.36 -22.62
N ALA A 20 16.02 -1.52 -22.11
CA ALA A 20 15.61 -0.91 -20.87
C ALA A 20 16.69 -1.23 -19.81
N PRO A 21 17.18 -0.23 -19.06
CA PRO A 21 18.22 -0.47 -18.07
C PRO A 21 17.80 -1.64 -17.17
N ALA A 22 18.74 -2.54 -16.88
CA ALA A 22 18.45 -3.65 -15.98
C ALA A 22 17.92 -3.11 -14.65
N PRO A 23 16.87 -3.71 -14.07
CA PRO A 23 16.33 -3.26 -12.80
C PRO A 23 17.41 -3.29 -11.72
N VAL A 24 17.64 -2.17 -11.04
CA VAL A 24 18.60 -2.09 -9.95
C VAL A 24 17.99 -2.77 -8.72
N VAL A 25 18.60 -3.85 -8.26
CA VAL A 25 18.17 -4.54 -7.04
C VAL A 25 18.96 -3.99 -5.85
N TYR A 26 18.25 -3.42 -4.88
CA TYR A 26 18.80 -2.89 -3.64
C TYR A 26 18.55 -3.87 -2.48
N THR A 27 19.59 -4.21 -1.73
CA THR A 27 19.46 -5.05 -0.52
C THR A 27 19.37 -4.14 0.70
N VAL A 28 18.28 -4.28 1.46
CA VAL A 28 17.99 -3.45 2.62
C VAL A 28 18.97 -3.72 3.76
N GLY A 29 19.65 -2.67 4.21
CA GLY A 29 20.54 -2.71 5.36
C GLY A 29 19.79 -2.76 6.70
N LYS A 30 20.52 -3.10 7.77
CA LYS A 30 19.97 -3.08 9.13
C LYS A 30 19.63 -1.63 9.53
N GLY A 31 18.37 -1.39 9.90
CA GLY A 31 17.91 -0.08 10.37
C GLY A 31 17.64 0.95 9.26
N GLU A 32 17.78 0.57 7.99
CA GLU A 32 17.35 1.44 6.89
C GLU A 32 15.83 1.50 6.80
N THR A 33 15.30 2.70 6.62
CA THR A 33 13.88 2.94 6.31
C THR A 33 13.73 3.21 4.82
N ILE A 34 12.48 3.14 4.34
CA ILE A 34 12.19 3.45 2.94
C ILE A 34 12.62 4.88 2.57
N ILE A 35 12.49 5.82 3.51
CA ILE A 35 12.86 7.22 3.34
C ILE A 35 14.37 7.33 3.16
N THR A 36 15.15 6.72 4.06
CA THR A 36 16.61 6.76 3.97
C THR A 36 17.13 6.09 2.69
N ILE A 37 16.48 5.03 2.23
CA ILE A 37 16.84 4.34 0.99
C ILE A 37 16.48 5.22 -0.21
N ALA A 38 15.28 5.78 -0.24
CA ALA A 38 14.82 6.67 -1.30
C ALA A 38 15.74 7.89 -1.47
N GLN A 39 16.24 8.46 -0.36
CA GLN A 39 17.24 9.53 -0.38
C GLN A 39 18.58 9.06 -0.97
N LYS A 40 19.06 7.90 -0.52
CA LYS A 40 20.36 7.34 -0.91
C LYS A 40 20.44 6.94 -2.38
N VAL A 41 19.36 6.39 -2.94
CA VAL A 41 19.29 5.94 -4.35
C VAL A 41 18.65 6.97 -5.27
N ARG A 42 18.48 8.21 -4.81
CA ARG A 42 17.76 9.26 -5.52
C ARG A 42 18.49 9.69 -6.79
N TYR A 43 17.75 9.75 -7.89
CA TYR A 43 18.24 10.34 -9.13
C TYR A 43 18.31 11.88 -9.06
N PRO A 44 19.28 12.53 -9.72
CA PRO A 44 19.49 13.98 -9.61
C PRO A 44 18.26 14.85 -9.92
N LYS A 45 17.39 14.40 -10.83
CA LYS A 45 16.18 15.15 -11.24
C LYS A 45 14.92 14.77 -10.45
N ALA A 46 14.96 13.68 -9.69
CA ALA A 46 13.82 13.15 -8.95
C ALA A 46 13.72 13.81 -7.56
N THR A 47 12.49 14.02 -7.10
CA THR A 47 12.25 14.38 -5.70
C THR A 47 12.36 13.16 -4.80
N GLU A 48 12.54 13.38 -3.49
CA GLU A 48 12.49 12.29 -2.51
C GLU A 48 11.13 11.58 -2.55
N ASN A 49 10.03 12.33 -2.59
CA ASN A 49 8.70 11.75 -2.61
C ASN A 49 8.45 10.92 -3.89
N GLN A 50 8.99 11.34 -5.06
CA GLN A 50 8.93 10.54 -6.28
C GLN A 50 9.67 9.20 -6.12
N MET A 51 10.86 9.21 -5.53
CA MET A 51 11.61 7.98 -5.24
C MET A 51 10.87 7.08 -4.25
N LEU A 52 10.43 7.65 -3.13
CA LEU A 52 9.65 6.97 -2.10
C LEU A 52 8.43 6.27 -2.71
N TYR A 53 7.61 7.04 -3.43
CA TYR A 53 6.39 6.54 -4.08
C TYR A 53 6.71 5.44 -5.10
N ALA A 54 7.72 5.64 -5.94
CA ALA A 54 8.10 4.66 -6.96
C ALA A 54 8.58 3.34 -6.36
N ILE A 55 9.42 3.39 -5.33
CA ILE A 55 9.93 2.18 -4.65
C ILE A 55 8.79 1.47 -3.93
N VAL A 56 7.91 2.19 -3.24
CA VAL A 56 6.74 1.59 -2.56
C VAL A 56 5.84 0.87 -3.55
N ARG A 57 5.46 1.54 -4.65
CA ARG A 57 4.60 0.98 -5.70
C ARG A 57 5.20 -0.24 -6.40
N ARG A 58 6.52 -0.27 -6.57
CA ARG A 58 7.20 -1.37 -7.26
C ARG A 58 7.41 -2.59 -6.37
N ASN A 59 7.37 -2.42 -5.05
CA ASN A 59 7.72 -3.46 -4.09
C ASN A 59 6.60 -3.70 -3.07
N PRO A 60 5.35 -3.98 -3.49
CA PRO A 60 4.21 -4.10 -2.56
C PRO A 60 4.45 -5.16 -1.46
N ASN A 61 5.18 -6.22 -1.77
CA ASN A 61 5.47 -7.31 -0.84
C ASN A 61 6.70 -7.07 0.06
N ALA A 62 7.46 -5.99 -0.18
CA ALA A 62 8.65 -5.68 0.62
C ALA A 62 8.32 -4.91 1.91
N PHE A 63 7.09 -4.44 2.04
CA PHE A 63 6.61 -3.67 3.19
C PHE A 63 5.70 -4.56 4.02
N SER A 64 6.21 -5.00 5.17
CA SER A 64 5.36 -5.71 6.13
C SER A 64 4.48 -4.71 6.86
N VAL A 65 3.20 -4.99 6.80
CA VAL A 65 2.16 -4.15 7.36
C VAL A 65 2.18 -4.10 8.89
N ARG A 66 2.87 -5.04 9.55
CA ARG A 66 2.78 -5.23 11.01
C ARG A 66 3.49 -4.18 11.87
N THR A 67 4.35 -3.34 11.31
CA THR A 67 5.04 -2.29 12.07
C THR A 67 5.37 -1.13 11.15
N LYS A 68 4.82 0.06 11.45
CA LYS A 68 5.22 1.45 11.11
C LYS A 68 6.32 1.74 10.09
N ASP A 69 7.43 1.02 10.15
CA ASP A 69 8.49 0.94 9.17
C ASP A 69 8.95 -0.52 9.19
N ARG A 70 8.92 -1.26 8.08
CA ARG A 70 9.75 -2.46 7.95
C ARG A 70 9.82 -2.91 6.51
N LEU A 71 10.71 -2.25 5.76
CA LEU A 71 11.55 -3.08 4.93
C LEU A 71 12.31 -4.04 5.83
N LEU A 72 12.16 -5.34 5.58
CA LEU A 72 12.92 -6.33 6.32
C LEU A 72 14.41 -6.17 5.97
N PRO A 73 15.34 -6.16 6.94
CA PRO A 73 16.76 -6.27 6.63
C PRO A 73 17.00 -7.48 5.72
N GLY A 74 17.75 -7.30 4.64
CA GLY A 74 17.95 -8.32 3.61
C GLY A 74 16.84 -8.41 2.55
N ALA A 75 15.74 -7.65 2.68
CA ALA A 75 14.75 -7.55 1.62
C ALA A 75 15.39 -7.00 0.35
N LYS A 76 14.98 -7.53 -0.80
CA LYS A 76 15.44 -7.09 -2.11
C LYS A 76 14.39 -6.19 -2.72
N LEU A 77 14.73 -4.91 -2.84
CA LEU A 77 13.90 -3.93 -3.54
C LEU A 77 14.32 -3.86 -4.99
N THR A 78 13.34 -3.84 -5.87
CA THR A 78 13.53 -3.35 -7.23
C THR A 78 13.41 -1.83 -7.21
N ILE A 79 14.50 -1.12 -7.52
CA ILE A 79 14.51 0.33 -7.70
C ILE A 79 14.07 0.62 -9.15
N PRO A 80 12.95 1.33 -9.38
CA PRO A 80 12.53 1.73 -10.71
C PRO A 80 13.56 2.65 -11.37
N ASP A 81 13.66 2.62 -12.70
CA ASP A 81 14.56 3.49 -13.44
C ASP A 81 14.15 4.98 -13.34
N GLU A 82 15.08 5.88 -13.70
CA GLU A 82 14.87 7.32 -13.59
C GLU A 82 13.66 7.79 -14.41
N ALA A 83 13.44 7.23 -15.60
CA ALA A 83 12.30 7.59 -16.44
C ALA A 83 10.97 7.25 -15.76
N THR A 84 10.87 6.08 -15.15
CA THR A 84 9.70 5.64 -14.38
C THR A 84 9.48 6.56 -13.18
N VAL A 85 10.52 6.87 -12.42
CA VAL A 85 10.42 7.77 -11.26
C VAL A 85 9.94 9.16 -11.68
N LEU A 86 10.49 9.72 -12.76
CA LEU A 86 10.15 11.05 -13.25
C LEU A 86 8.78 11.10 -13.94
N SER A 87 8.21 9.96 -14.35
CA SER A 87 6.87 9.89 -14.94
C SER A 87 5.76 10.26 -13.96
N TYR A 88 6.00 10.11 -12.65
CA TYR A 88 5.04 10.49 -11.63
C TYR A 88 5.02 12.01 -11.42
N LYS A 89 3.85 12.63 -11.59
CA LYS A 89 3.68 14.08 -11.35
C LYS A 89 3.96 14.41 -9.89
N ARG A 90 4.81 15.41 -9.66
CA ARG A 90 5.29 15.79 -8.32
C ARG A 90 4.14 16.14 -7.39
N GLU A 91 3.19 16.93 -7.87
CA GLU A 91 2.06 17.42 -7.07
C GLU A 91 1.13 16.29 -6.63
N VAL A 92 0.94 15.28 -7.49
CA VAL A 92 0.16 14.08 -7.17
C VAL A 92 0.89 13.27 -6.12
N VAL A 93 2.17 12.99 -6.34
CA VAL A 93 2.99 12.21 -5.42
C VAL A 93 3.11 12.89 -4.05
N ASP A 94 3.29 14.21 -4.00
CA ASP A 94 3.38 14.94 -2.75
C ASP A 94 2.08 14.85 -1.95
N ARG A 95 0.93 14.90 -2.63
CA ARG A 95 -0.38 14.67 -2.01
C ARG A 95 -0.52 13.23 -1.49
N GLU A 96 -0.15 12.23 -2.28
CA GLU A 96 -0.23 10.82 -1.88
C GLU A 96 0.66 10.54 -0.66
N VAL A 97 1.91 11.01 -0.70
CA VAL A 97 2.85 10.85 0.43
C VAL A 97 2.35 11.61 1.66
N ALA A 98 1.75 12.79 1.51
CA ALA A 98 1.12 13.51 2.62
C ALA A 98 -0.06 12.72 3.21
N SER A 99 -0.91 12.11 2.37
CA SER A 99 -2.01 11.25 2.81
C SER A 99 -1.50 10.03 3.60
N LEU A 100 -0.45 9.36 3.12
CA LEU A 100 0.17 8.23 3.82
C LEU A 100 0.71 8.64 5.20
N ARG A 101 1.47 9.74 5.27
CA ARG A 101 2.00 10.27 6.55
C ARG A 101 0.88 10.65 7.51
N LYS A 102 -0.20 11.25 7.00
CA LYS A 102 -1.37 11.61 7.80
C LYS A 102 -2.11 10.36 8.30
N GLY A 103 -2.27 9.35 7.45
CA GLY A 103 -2.88 8.07 7.82
C GLY A 103 -2.11 7.38 8.95
N GLU A 104 -0.78 7.35 8.85
CA GLU A 104 0.09 6.84 9.91
C GLU A 104 -0.08 7.64 11.21
N ALA A 105 -0.02 8.98 11.16
CA ALA A 105 -0.20 9.81 12.36
C ALA A 105 -1.54 9.54 13.05
N LEU A 106 -2.63 9.45 12.28
CA LEU A 106 -3.97 9.14 12.79
C LEU A 106 -4.03 7.74 13.43
N TYR A 107 -3.36 6.74 12.84
CA TYR A 107 -3.29 5.41 13.44
C TYR A 107 -2.61 5.44 14.81
N VAL A 108 -1.53 6.22 14.95
CA VAL A 108 -0.81 6.41 16.21
C VAL A 108 -1.66 7.09 17.26
N ASP A 109 -2.38 8.14 16.86
CA ASP A 109 -3.32 8.84 17.72
C ASP A 109 -4.43 7.90 18.20
N GLY A 110 -4.93 7.04 17.30
CA GLY A 110 -5.90 6.00 17.62
C GLY A 110 -5.39 5.00 18.66
N LEU A 111 -4.17 4.48 18.47
CA LEU A 111 -3.52 3.59 19.44
C LEU A 111 -3.33 4.26 20.80
N ALA A 112 -2.94 5.54 20.81
CA ALA A 112 -2.73 6.30 22.02
C ALA A 112 -4.05 6.56 22.76
N ALA A 113 -5.14 6.84 22.04
CA ALA A 113 -6.48 7.02 22.61
C ALA A 113 -7.05 5.69 23.15
N GLU A 114 -6.92 4.61 22.40
CA GLU A 114 -7.35 3.27 22.83
C GLU A 114 -6.62 2.84 24.10
N LYS A 115 -5.31 3.08 24.20
CA LYS A 115 -4.53 2.80 25.41
C LYS A 115 -5.02 3.59 26.63
N LYS A 116 -5.61 4.77 26.43
CA LYS A 116 -6.23 5.59 27.49
C LYS A 116 -7.67 5.18 27.80
N GLY A 117 -8.23 4.21 27.07
CA GLY A 117 -9.63 3.81 27.17
C GLY A 117 -10.62 4.74 26.46
N ASP A 118 -10.13 5.71 25.68
CA ASP A 118 -10.96 6.64 24.93
C ASP A 118 -11.34 6.06 23.57
N MET A 119 -12.23 5.07 23.59
CA MET A 119 -12.68 4.36 22.40
C MET A 119 -13.32 5.26 21.34
N PRO A 120 -14.17 6.26 21.66
CA PRO A 120 -14.69 7.18 20.66
C PRO A 120 -13.62 7.93 19.87
N ILE A 121 -12.58 8.43 20.55
CA ILE A 121 -11.47 9.09 19.85
C ILE A 121 -10.66 8.07 19.04
N ALA A 122 -10.41 6.89 19.62
CA ALA A 122 -9.66 5.83 18.93
C ALA A 122 -10.32 5.39 17.62
N ILE A 123 -11.61 5.05 17.67
CA ILE A 123 -12.39 4.61 16.51
C ILE A 123 -12.40 5.68 15.43
N LYS A 124 -12.65 6.95 15.80
CA LYS A 124 -12.63 8.06 14.83
C LYS A 124 -11.27 8.19 14.14
N ALA A 125 -10.18 8.08 14.90
CA ALA A 125 -8.84 8.15 14.36
C ALA A 125 -8.54 6.96 13.42
N TYR A 126 -8.95 5.75 13.79
CA TYR A 126 -8.82 4.58 12.93
C TYR A 126 -9.63 4.69 11.64
N ILE A 127 -10.86 5.19 11.68
CA ILE A 127 -11.68 5.40 10.48
C ILE A 127 -10.99 6.37 9.52
N GLU A 128 -10.51 7.51 9.99
CA GLU A 128 -9.81 8.47 9.14
C GLU A 128 -8.47 7.92 8.62
N SER A 129 -7.77 7.12 9.43
CA SER A 129 -6.54 6.44 9.02
C SER A 129 -6.81 5.40 7.92
N ALA A 130 -7.82 4.54 8.08
CA ALA A 130 -8.24 3.55 7.10
C ALA A 130 -8.74 4.21 5.79
N ARG A 131 -9.45 5.35 5.89
CA ARG A 131 -9.87 6.15 4.73
C ARG A 131 -8.69 6.69 3.92
N LEU A 132 -7.55 6.91 4.56
CA LEU A 132 -6.28 7.28 3.90
C LEU A 132 -5.47 6.05 3.46
N GLY A 133 -6.05 4.85 3.52
CA GLY A 133 -5.46 3.60 3.06
C GLY A 133 -4.49 2.97 4.04
N HIS A 134 -4.60 3.26 5.35
CA HIS A 134 -3.71 2.67 6.34
C HIS A 134 -4.16 1.25 6.73
N PRO A 135 -3.43 0.21 6.31
CA PRO A 135 -3.91 -1.18 6.40
C PRO A 135 -3.97 -1.75 7.82
N LEU A 136 -3.15 -1.26 8.76
CA LEU A 136 -3.31 -1.64 10.17
C LEU A 136 -4.53 -0.98 10.81
N ALA A 137 -4.97 0.18 10.31
CA ALA A 137 -6.20 0.78 10.80
C ALA A 137 -7.41 -0.03 10.35
N ASP A 138 -7.40 -0.52 9.12
CA ASP A 138 -8.38 -1.52 8.65
C ASP A 138 -8.35 -2.79 9.50
N LEU A 139 -7.18 -3.37 9.79
CA LEU A 139 -7.08 -4.53 10.69
C LEU A 139 -7.73 -4.26 12.05
N ARG A 140 -7.41 -3.11 12.68
CA ARG A 140 -7.96 -2.75 13.98
C ARG A 140 -9.45 -2.52 13.93
N LEU A 141 -9.98 -1.83 12.91
CA LEU A 141 -11.42 -1.67 12.73
C LEU A 141 -12.11 -3.02 12.54
N GLY A 142 -11.52 -3.93 11.77
CA GLY A 142 -12.02 -5.31 11.63
C GLY A 142 -12.16 -6.02 12.97
N GLU A 143 -11.15 -5.92 13.83
CA GLU A 143 -11.16 -6.48 15.19
C GLU A 143 -12.16 -5.80 16.13
N LEU A 144 -12.35 -4.48 16.00
CA LEU A 144 -13.30 -3.72 16.81
C LEU A 144 -14.75 -4.02 16.39
N TYR A 145 -15.02 -4.14 15.09
CA TYR A 145 -16.33 -4.52 14.58
C TYR A 145 -16.68 -6.00 14.84
N ASP A 146 -15.69 -6.90 14.89
CA ASP A 146 -15.91 -8.32 15.23
C ASP A 146 -16.30 -8.51 16.71
N ARG A 147 -15.89 -7.57 17.57
CA ARG A 147 -16.06 -7.64 19.04
C ARG A 147 -17.16 -6.70 19.53
N ASP A 148 -18.15 -7.23 20.22
CA ASP A 148 -19.15 -6.44 20.94
C ASP A 148 -18.64 -6.02 22.34
N ASN A 149 -17.60 -5.18 22.41
CA ASN A 149 -17.03 -4.80 23.73
C ASN A 149 -16.63 -3.33 23.89
N THR A 150 -16.72 -2.51 22.85
CA THR A 150 -16.22 -1.12 22.92
C THR A 150 -17.25 -0.14 23.48
N ARG A 151 -18.54 -0.53 23.58
CA ARG A 151 -19.72 0.32 23.87
C ARG A 151 -19.94 1.51 22.92
N THR A 152 -18.98 1.80 22.05
CA THR A 152 -19.00 2.92 21.10
C THR A 152 -19.22 2.47 19.67
N LEU A 153 -18.74 1.27 19.34
CA LEU A 153 -18.94 0.62 18.05
C LEU A 153 -19.77 -0.64 18.29
N PRO A 154 -21.01 -0.72 17.79
CA PRO A 154 -21.76 -1.95 17.84
C PRO A 154 -21.05 -3.00 16.97
N ARG A 155 -21.17 -4.27 17.36
CA ARG A 155 -20.64 -5.37 16.56
C ARG A 155 -21.33 -5.39 15.20
N ASP A 156 -20.53 -5.44 14.15
CA ASP A 156 -20.97 -5.52 12.76
C ASP A 156 -20.02 -6.44 11.98
N LEU A 157 -20.46 -7.66 11.73
CA LEU A 157 -19.64 -8.66 11.05
C LEU A 157 -19.39 -8.32 9.59
N GLN A 158 -20.31 -7.60 8.94
CA GLN A 158 -20.15 -7.21 7.54
C GLN A 158 -19.04 -6.17 7.42
N GLU A 159 -19.06 -5.14 8.26
CA GLU A 159 -17.98 -4.14 8.33
C GLU A 159 -16.65 -4.79 8.73
N SER A 160 -16.67 -5.73 9.68
CA SER A 160 -15.48 -6.49 10.06
C SER A 160 -14.85 -7.21 8.87
N ILE A 161 -15.65 -7.94 8.08
CA ILE A 161 -15.21 -8.65 6.87
C ILE A 161 -14.60 -7.68 5.86
N LEU A 162 -15.26 -6.55 5.59
CA LEU A 162 -14.78 -5.56 4.62
C LEU A 162 -13.42 -4.99 5.03
N HIS A 163 -13.26 -4.65 6.30
CA HIS A 163 -11.99 -4.16 6.82
C HIS A 163 -10.89 -5.24 6.81
N TYR A 164 -11.22 -6.49 7.14
CA TYR A 164 -10.26 -7.59 7.03
C TYR A 164 -9.86 -7.90 5.60
N GLN A 165 -10.77 -7.79 4.62
CA GLN A 165 -10.44 -7.94 3.21
C GLN A 165 -9.42 -6.89 2.77
N LYS A 166 -9.65 -5.63 3.09
CA LYS A 166 -8.69 -4.55 2.83
C LYS A 166 -7.33 -4.84 3.48
N ALA A 167 -7.30 -5.24 4.74
CA ALA A 167 -6.05 -5.62 5.42
C ALA A 167 -5.31 -6.77 4.71
N ARG A 168 -6.05 -7.79 4.24
CA ARG A 168 -5.50 -8.95 3.50
C ARG A 168 -4.98 -8.60 2.11
N GLU A 169 -5.56 -7.60 1.42
CA GLU A 169 -5.02 -7.08 0.16
C GLU A 169 -3.59 -6.56 0.31
N PHE A 170 -3.23 -6.09 1.51
CA PHE A 170 -1.87 -5.68 1.86
C PHE A 170 -1.02 -6.82 2.45
N GLY A 171 -1.49 -8.07 2.43
CA GLY A 171 -0.77 -9.23 2.95
C GLY A 171 -0.77 -9.35 4.48
N ILE A 172 -1.69 -8.67 5.18
CA ILE A 172 -1.91 -8.91 6.61
C ILE A 172 -2.63 -10.25 6.77
N ASP A 173 -2.01 -11.17 7.51
CA ASP A 173 -2.66 -12.39 7.98
C ASP A 173 -3.61 -12.07 9.16
N VAL A 174 -4.90 -12.30 8.96
CA VAL A 174 -5.95 -12.11 9.96
C VAL A 174 -6.23 -13.46 10.61
N LYS A 175 -5.58 -13.72 11.75
CA LYS A 175 -5.59 -15.03 12.42
C LYS A 175 -6.86 -15.34 13.21
N ASP A 176 -7.59 -14.30 13.62
CA ASP A 176 -8.67 -14.41 14.62
C ASP A 176 -10.01 -13.85 14.14
N GLN A 177 -10.29 -13.87 12.83
CA GLN A 177 -11.65 -13.59 12.37
C GLN A 177 -12.54 -14.69 12.94
N ARG A 178 -13.43 -14.38 13.89
CA ARG A 178 -14.36 -15.38 14.43
C ARG A 178 -15.13 -15.98 13.28
N ALA A 179 -14.87 -17.27 13.02
CA ALA A 179 -15.44 -17.97 11.90
C ALA A 179 -16.96 -17.90 11.99
N LEU A 180 -17.58 -17.37 10.92
CA LEU A 180 -18.95 -17.69 10.57
C LEU A 180 -19.06 -19.20 10.59
N THR A 181 -19.75 -19.74 11.60
CA THR A 181 -20.26 -21.09 11.46
C THR A 181 -21.30 -21.03 10.34
N PRO A 182 -21.33 -22.00 9.40
CA PRO A 182 -22.39 -22.07 8.41
C PRO A 182 -23.74 -22.09 9.12
N GLY A 183 -24.51 -21.00 9.01
CA GLY A 183 -25.78 -20.80 9.73
C GLY A 183 -25.97 -19.43 10.38
N ASP A 184 -24.96 -18.55 10.40
CA ASP A 184 -25.13 -17.19 10.89
C ASP A 184 -25.97 -16.35 9.90
N PRO A 185 -27.10 -15.73 10.30
CA PRO A 185 -27.99 -14.96 9.42
C PRO A 185 -27.34 -13.71 8.79
N SER A 186 -26.09 -13.43 9.16
CA SER A 186 -25.30 -12.27 8.72
C SER A 186 -24.48 -12.54 7.44
N VAL A 187 -24.51 -13.75 6.89
CA VAL A 187 -23.81 -14.09 5.63
C VAL A 187 -24.69 -13.78 4.43
N PRO A 188 -24.29 -12.89 3.51
CA PRO A 188 -25.00 -12.71 2.26
C PRO A 188 -24.91 -14.00 1.44
N THR A 189 -26.03 -14.69 1.26
CA THR A 189 -26.19 -15.72 0.23
C THR A 189 -26.12 -15.02 -1.13
N HIS A 190 -25.05 -15.29 -1.89
CA HIS A 190 -24.98 -14.99 -3.31
C HIS A 190 -25.90 -15.92 -4.11
#